data_AF-W5Q485-F1
#
_entry.id   AF-W5Q485-F1
#
_cell.length_a   1.000
_cell.length_b   1.000
_cell.length_c   1.000
_cell.angle_alpha   90.00
_cell.angle_beta   90.00
_cell.angle_gamma   90.00
#
_symmetry.space_group_name_H-M   'P 1'
#
loop_
_entity.id
_entity.type
_entity.pdbx_description
1 polymer ?
#
loop_
_entity_poly.entity_id
_entity_poly.type
_entity_poly.pdbx_seq_one_letter_code
_entity_poly.pdbx_strand_id
1 'polypeptide(L)'
;MRSVSLYISISAFLPLCVSAVTFVCTTCVYLSCLCMCIYLSTYCVPSQTHSKWFVIWGPCWAGCAILFLGLPSLPPAPQILLHPYDIWNVTGQDVIFGCEVFAYPMASIEWRKDGLDIQLPGDDPHISVQFRGGPQRFEVTGWLQIQAVRPSDEGTYRCLARNALGQVEAPASLTVLTPDQLNSTGIPQLSSLHLAPEEEAGSEEGEDYY
;
A
#
# COMPACT_ATOMS: atom_id res chain seq x y z
N MET A 1 9.91 16.74 55.35
CA MET A 1 11.20 16.93 54.63
C MET A 1 11.41 15.77 53.67
N ARG A 2 11.18 15.97 52.36
CA ARG A 2 11.87 15.24 51.30
C ARG A 2 12.06 16.22 50.14
N SER A 3 13.28 16.71 49.98
CA SER A 3 13.70 17.50 48.83
C SER A 3 13.79 16.56 47.64
N VAL A 4 13.05 16.83 46.57
CA VAL A 4 13.21 16.10 45.30
C VAL A 4 14.07 16.97 44.40
N SER A 5 15.30 16.52 44.16
CA SER A 5 16.22 17.20 43.24
C SER A 5 15.77 16.99 41.80
N LEU A 6 15.61 18.11 41.08
CA LEU A 6 15.38 18.13 39.64
C LEU A 6 16.68 17.70 38.93
N TYR A 7 16.67 16.59 38.20
CA TYR A 7 17.77 16.28 37.27
C TYR A 7 17.39 16.80 35.88
N ILE A 8 17.96 17.95 35.53
CA ILE A 8 17.92 18.51 34.18
C ILE A 8 19.14 17.95 33.43
N SER A 9 18.93 17.06 32.46
CA SER A 9 19.96 16.71 31.49
C SER A 9 19.67 17.50 30.21
N ILE A 10 20.38 18.60 30.00
CA ILE A 10 20.37 19.35 28.75
C ILE A 10 21.54 18.81 27.92
N SER A 11 21.27 17.93 26.97
CA SER A 11 22.22 17.67 25.87
C SER A 11 22.07 18.79 24.84
N ALA A 12 23.04 19.67 24.80
CA ALA A 12 23.13 20.76 23.84
C ALA A 12 23.62 20.26 22.48
N PHE A 13 22.86 20.52 21.42
CA PHE A 13 23.36 20.62 20.05
C PHE A 13 22.74 21.87 19.39
N LEU A 14 23.59 22.79 18.92
CA LEU A 14 23.24 23.98 18.12
C LEU A 14 22.79 23.58 16.69
N PRO A 15 22.27 24.51 15.87
CA PRO A 15 21.12 25.37 16.10
C PRO A 15 20.08 25.13 14.97
N LEU A 16 18.80 25.14 15.32
CA LEU A 16 17.58 25.31 14.50
C LEU A 16 16.51 24.36 15.04
N CYS A 17 15.59 24.94 15.81
CA CYS A 17 14.31 24.37 16.23
C CYS A 17 14.37 23.01 16.93
N VAL A 18 14.66 23.03 18.24
CA VAL A 18 14.26 21.93 19.12
C VAL A 18 12.90 22.30 19.75
N SER A 19 11.82 21.73 19.23
CA SER A 19 10.52 21.78 19.89
C SER A 19 10.54 20.80 21.06
N ALA A 20 10.67 21.29 22.28
CA ALA A 20 10.50 20.47 23.48
C ALA A 20 9.04 20.54 23.93
N VAL A 21 8.29 19.45 23.75
CA VAL A 21 6.96 19.29 24.37
C VAL A 21 7.18 18.71 25.77
N THR A 22 7.14 19.56 26.79
CA THR A 22 7.20 19.12 28.19
C THR A 22 5.79 18.85 28.72
N PHE A 23 5.48 17.58 28.99
CA PHE A 23 4.29 17.20 29.74
C PHE A 23 4.58 17.30 31.24
N VAL A 24 3.99 18.28 31.92
CA VAL A 24 4.02 18.32 33.40
C VAL A 24 2.74 17.68 33.92
N CYS A 25 2.83 16.40 34.29
CA CYS A 25 1.78 15.74 35.06
C CYS A 25 2.05 15.97 36.55
N THR A 26 1.41 16.97 37.15
CA THR A 26 1.38 17.10 38.62
C THR A 26 0.46 16.03 39.19
N THR A 27 1.00 15.18 40.07
CA THR A 27 0.29 14.06 40.69
C THR A 27 -0.97 14.49 41.42
N CYS A 28 -2.05 13.73 41.21
CA CYS A 28 -3.31 13.76 41.95
C CYS A 28 -3.09 13.80 43.46
N VAL A 29 -3.68 14.78 44.13
CA VAL A 29 -4.04 14.69 45.54
C VAL A 29 -5.56 14.58 45.62
N TYR A 30 -6.00 13.55 46.35
CA TYR A 30 -7.35 13.04 46.51
C TYR A 30 -8.51 14.06 46.38
N LEU A 31 -9.55 13.60 45.67
CA LEU A 31 -10.91 14.14 45.48
C LEU A 31 -11.05 15.32 44.49
N SER A 32 -11.61 14.99 43.32
CA SER A 32 -11.90 15.81 42.12
C SER A 32 -10.72 15.99 41.14
N CYS A 33 -10.66 15.08 40.15
CA CYS A 33 -9.71 15.12 39.04
C CYS A 33 -9.98 16.32 38.12
N LEU A 34 -9.21 17.39 38.29
CA LEU A 34 -8.96 18.37 37.24
C LEU A 34 -7.49 18.27 36.85
N CYS A 35 -7.20 17.56 35.77
CA CYS A 35 -5.88 17.58 35.17
C CYS A 35 -5.76 18.89 34.38
N MET A 36 -4.81 19.75 34.76
CA MET A 36 -4.55 21.01 34.06
C MET A 36 -3.37 20.79 33.11
N CYS A 37 -3.65 20.58 31.83
CA CYS A 37 -2.60 20.51 30.80
C CYS A 37 -2.30 21.92 30.30
N ILE A 38 -1.13 22.45 30.65
CA ILE A 38 -0.62 23.70 30.07
C ILE A 38 0.20 23.33 28.83
N TYR A 39 -0.31 23.67 27.64
CA TYR A 39 0.44 23.53 26.39
C TYR A 39 1.29 24.77 26.16
N LEU A 40 2.62 24.64 26.17
CA LEU A 40 3.52 25.65 25.62
C LEU A 40 3.94 25.23 24.21
N SER A 41 3.33 25.84 23.18
CA SER A 41 3.89 25.82 21.83
C SER A 41 4.48 27.18 21.52
N THR A 42 5.80 27.25 21.38
CA THR A 42 6.49 28.42 20.85
C THR A 42 6.65 28.23 19.34
N TYR A 43 5.94 29.03 18.54
CA TYR A 43 6.22 29.13 17.11
C TYR A 43 7.14 30.33 16.87
N CYS A 44 8.29 30.09 16.26
CA CYS A 44 9.11 31.17 15.72
C CYS A 44 8.55 31.59 14.36
N VAL A 45 8.02 32.81 14.28
CA VAL A 45 7.81 33.50 13.00
C VAL A 45 8.75 34.71 13.00
N PRO A 46 9.60 34.88 11.97
CA PRO A 46 10.51 36.01 11.92
C PRO A 46 9.73 37.27 11.56
N SER A 47 9.88 38.30 12.38
CA SER A 47 9.39 39.68 12.19
C SER A 47 7.89 39.93 12.47
N GLN A 48 7.54 40.04 13.76
CA GLN A 48 6.85 41.22 14.33
C GLN A 48 6.46 40.95 15.78
N THR A 49 6.91 41.82 16.69
CA THR A 49 6.68 41.76 18.13
C THR A 49 5.28 42.26 18.48
N HIS A 50 4.29 41.37 18.61
CA HIS A 50 3.09 41.63 19.39
C HIS A 50 2.60 40.34 20.06
N SER A 51 2.76 40.24 21.37
CA SER A 51 2.27 39.12 22.19
C SER A 51 0.76 39.31 22.44
N LYS A 52 -0.10 38.64 21.67
CA LYS A 52 -1.52 38.48 22.05
C LYS A 52 -1.70 37.15 22.78
N TRP A 53 -2.09 37.24 24.04
CA TRP A 53 -2.33 36.11 24.93
C TRP A 53 -3.80 35.72 24.87
N PHE A 54 -4.09 34.45 24.56
CA PHE A 54 -5.44 33.88 24.71
C PHE A 54 -5.37 32.78 25.75
N VAL A 55 -6.08 32.97 26.87
CA VAL A 55 -6.29 31.93 27.89
C VAL A 55 -7.59 31.23 27.53
N ILE A 56 -7.52 30.03 26.96
CA ILE A 56 -8.71 29.23 26.67
C ILE A 56 -8.99 28.35 27.89
N TRP A 57 -10.10 28.63 28.58
CA TRP A 57 -10.61 27.79 29.67
C TRP A 57 -11.54 26.74 29.09
N GLY A 58 -11.24 25.45 29.27
CA GLY A 58 -12.12 24.36 28.84
C GLY A 58 -12.12 23.20 29.85
N PRO A 59 -13.28 22.60 30.17
CA PRO A 59 -13.34 21.43 31.04
C PRO A 59 -12.71 20.21 30.36
N CYS A 60 -11.83 19.50 31.07
CA CYS A 60 -11.08 18.32 30.61
C CYS A 60 -11.98 17.08 30.32
N TRP A 61 -13.31 17.21 30.40
CA TRP A 61 -14.26 16.08 30.37
C TRP A 61 -15.34 16.21 29.29
N ALA A 62 -15.32 17.27 28.49
CA ALA A 62 -16.15 17.34 27.28
C ALA A 62 -15.33 16.83 26.09
N GLY A 63 -15.30 15.50 25.93
CA GLY A 63 -14.97 14.80 24.69
C GLY A 63 -13.77 15.32 23.90
N CYS A 64 -12.71 14.50 23.86
CA CYS A 64 -11.88 14.34 22.66
C CYS A 64 -12.73 13.83 21.46
N ALA A 65 -13.87 14.45 21.17
CA ALA A 65 -14.31 14.59 19.79
C ALA A 65 -13.28 15.53 19.17
N ILE A 66 -12.14 14.95 18.80
CA ILE A 66 -11.25 15.54 17.82
C ILE A 66 -12.18 15.79 16.65
N LEU A 67 -12.58 17.05 16.49
CA LEU A 67 -13.09 17.55 15.23
C LEU A 67 -11.92 17.31 14.27
N PHE A 68 -11.87 16.11 13.70
CA PHE A 68 -11.22 15.84 12.43
C PHE A 68 -12.01 16.65 11.42
N LEU A 69 -11.85 17.98 11.45
CA LEU A 69 -12.07 18.83 10.31
C LEU A 69 -11.24 18.16 9.22
N GLY A 70 -11.92 17.49 8.28
CA GLY A 70 -11.33 16.55 7.34
C GLY A 70 -10.04 17.10 6.77
N LEU A 71 -8.91 16.69 7.36
CA LEU A 71 -7.61 16.96 6.81
C LEU A 71 -7.67 16.39 5.39
N PRO A 72 -7.34 17.18 4.36
CA PRO A 72 -7.31 16.65 3.01
C PRO A 72 -6.43 15.41 3.05
N SER A 73 -7.00 14.26 2.68
CA SER A 73 -6.26 13.01 2.65
C SER A 73 -4.99 13.26 1.83
N LEU A 74 -3.83 13.05 2.44
CA LEU A 74 -2.56 13.25 1.75
C LEU A 74 -2.58 12.35 0.51
N PRO A 75 -2.13 12.83 -0.66
CA PRO A 75 -2.00 11.99 -1.83
C PRO A 75 -1.19 10.71 -1.48
N PRO A 76 -1.72 9.50 -1.73
CA PRO A 76 -1.03 8.26 -1.40
C PRO A 76 0.12 7.97 -2.37
N ALA A 77 1.25 7.52 -1.81
CA ALA A 77 2.24 6.76 -2.56
C ALA A 77 1.60 5.46 -3.12
N PRO A 78 2.19 4.81 -4.13
CA PRO A 78 1.55 3.69 -4.80
C PRO A 78 1.34 2.52 -3.82
N GLN A 79 0.16 1.93 -3.88
CA GLN A 79 -0.24 0.78 -3.06
C GLN A 79 -0.75 -0.33 -3.98
N ILE A 80 -0.21 -1.54 -3.80
CA ILE A 80 -0.65 -2.69 -4.59
C ILE A 80 -1.96 -3.21 -3.99
N LEU A 81 -3.03 -3.13 -4.77
CA LEU A 81 -4.35 -3.66 -4.44
C LEU A 81 -4.42 -5.15 -4.78
N LEU A 82 -3.96 -5.50 -5.99
CA LEU A 82 -3.92 -6.88 -6.47
C LEU A 82 -2.49 -7.25 -6.82
N HIS A 83 -1.95 -8.23 -6.10
CA HIS A 83 -0.63 -8.77 -6.37
C HIS A 83 -0.70 -9.73 -7.57
N PRO A 84 0.36 -9.81 -8.39
CA PRO A 84 0.47 -10.90 -9.33
C PRO A 84 0.59 -12.23 -8.61
N TYR A 85 0.00 -13.27 -9.19
CA TYR A 85 0.00 -14.62 -8.64
C TYR A 85 1.09 -15.47 -9.30
N ASP A 86 1.61 -16.43 -8.55
CA ASP A 86 2.50 -17.45 -9.09
C ASP A 86 1.76 -18.33 -10.11
N ILE A 87 2.40 -18.59 -11.25
CA ILE A 87 1.81 -19.36 -12.35
C ILE A 87 2.74 -20.52 -12.69
N TRP A 88 2.15 -21.69 -12.89
CA TRP A 88 2.81 -22.80 -13.55
C TRP A 88 2.07 -23.08 -14.87
N ASN A 89 2.82 -23.33 -15.94
CA ASN A 89 2.22 -23.68 -17.22
C ASN A 89 3.13 -24.61 -18.04
N VAL A 90 2.58 -25.23 -19.07
CA VAL A 90 3.31 -26.09 -19.99
C VAL A 90 3.94 -25.24 -21.10
N THR A 91 5.12 -25.64 -21.57
CA THR A 91 5.82 -25.00 -22.69
C THR A 91 4.89 -24.83 -23.90
N GLY A 92 4.92 -23.65 -24.52
CA GLY A 92 4.11 -23.29 -25.70
C GLY A 92 2.72 -22.72 -25.38
N GLN A 93 2.31 -22.68 -24.11
CA GLN A 93 1.10 -21.98 -23.68
C GLN A 93 1.37 -20.49 -23.41
N ASP A 94 0.31 -19.68 -23.38
CA ASP A 94 0.38 -18.26 -23.04
C ASP A 94 0.19 -18.05 -21.53
N VAL A 95 0.88 -17.07 -20.98
CA VAL A 95 0.79 -16.68 -19.56
C VAL A 95 0.58 -15.17 -19.44
N ILE A 96 -0.23 -14.77 -18.47
CA ILE A 96 -0.51 -13.37 -18.15
C ILE A 96 -0.38 -13.15 -16.65
N PHE A 97 0.49 -12.22 -16.26
CA PHE A 97 0.52 -11.66 -14.91
C PHE A 97 -0.30 -10.36 -14.86
N GLY A 98 -1.04 -10.16 -13.77
CA GLY A 98 -1.82 -8.95 -13.51
C GLY A 98 -1.39 -8.27 -12.22
N CYS A 99 -1.36 -6.94 -12.22
CA CYS A 99 -0.99 -6.13 -11.06
C CYS A 99 -1.87 -4.89 -11.01
N GLU A 100 -2.58 -4.68 -9.90
CA GLU A 100 -3.47 -3.53 -9.71
C GLU A 100 -2.95 -2.63 -8.60
N VAL A 101 -2.91 -1.33 -8.87
CA VAL A 101 -2.25 -0.34 -8.01
C VAL A 101 -3.16 0.86 -7.84
N PHE A 102 -3.29 1.33 -6.60
CA PHE A 102 -3.88 2.62 -6.27
C PHE A 102 -2.78 3.65 -6.02
N ALA A 103 -2.84 4.80 -6.70
CA ALA A 103 -1.85 5.87 -6.51
C ALA A 103 -2.39 7.24 -6.95
N TYR A 104 -2.13 8.29 -6.18
CA TYR A 104 -2.42 9.66 -6.59
C TYR A 104 -1.21 10.56 -6.32
N PRO A 105 -0.57 11.18 -7.34
CA PRO A 105 -0.85 11.04 -8.78
C PRO A 105 -0.73 9.61 -9.29
N MET A 106 -1.41 9.32 -10.41
CA MET A 106 -1.45 7.98 -11.03
C MET A 106 -0.04 7.44 -11.24
N ALA A 107 0.19 6.20 -10.83
CA ALA A 107 1.50 5.56 -10.93
C ALA A 107 1.78 5.05 -12.34
N SER A 108 3.06 5.03 -12.73
CA SER A 108 3.53 4.19 -13.83
C SER A 108 3.70 2.75 -13.34
N ILE A 109 3.38 1.78 -14.18
CA ILE A 109 3.65 0.35 -13.93
C ILE A 109 4.74 -0.12 -14.88
N GLU A 110 5.75 -0.76 -14.34
CA GLU A 110 6.86 -1.40 -15.04
C GLU A 110 6.93 -2.88 -14.62
N TRP A 111 7.38 -3.73 -15.54
CA TRP A 111 7.65 -5.14 -15.25
C TRP A 111 9.12 -5.43 -15.40
N ARG A 112 9.68 -6.23 -14.49
CA ARG A 112 11.06 -6.70 -14.53
C ARG A 112 11.12 -8.20 -14.31
N LYS A 113 12.14 -8.86 -14.86
CA LYS A 113 12.44 -10.26 -14.58
C LYS A 113 13.69 -10.33 -13.69
N ASP A 114 13.61 -11.08 -12.60
CA ASP A 114 14.74 -11.24 -11.69
C ASP A 114 15.93 -11.89 -12.39
N GLY A 115 17.12 -11.41 -12.06
CA GLY A 115 18.37 -11.83 -12.71
C GLY A 115 18.69 -11.09 -14.01
N LEU A 116 17.72 -10.38 -14.61
CA LEU A 116 17.93 -9.41 -15.68
C LEU A 116 17.46 -8.05 -15.19
N ASP A 117 18.37 -7.08 -14.98
CA ASP A 117 17.98 -5.70 -14.64
C ASP A 117 17.47 -4.95 -15.87
N ILE A 118 16.50 -5.55 -16.57
CA ILE A 118 15.90 -5.08 -17.81
C ILE A 118 14.42 -4.92 -17.58
N GLN A 119 13.90 -3.77 -18.01
CA GLN A 119 12.47 -3.49 -18.07
C GLN A 119 11.85 -4.24 -19.25
N LEU A 120 10.80 -5.02 -18.98
CA LEU A 120 10.04 -5.75 -20.00
C LEU A 120 9.12 -4.78 -20.78
N PRO A 121 8.84 -5.06 -22.07
CA PRO A 121 9.19 -6.28 -22.82
C PRO A 121 10.63 -6.35 -23.36
N GLY A 122 11.44 -5.29 -23.20
CA GLY A 122 12.78 -5.23 -23.76
C GLY A 122 12.76 -5.38 -25.29
N ASP A 123 13.67 -6.20 -25.83
CA ASP A 123 13.76 -6.55 -27.26
C ASP A 123 13.07 -7.88 -27.60
N ASP A 124 12.33 -8.47 -26.66
CA ASP A 124 11.71 -9.79 -26.85
C ASP A 124 10.31 -9.66 -27.49
N PRO A 125 10.11 -10.17 -28.73
CA PRO A 125 8.84 -10.03 -29.43
C PRO A 125 7.71 -10.92 -28.88
N HIS A 126 8.00 -11.96 -28.09
CA HIS A 126 6.96 -12.80 -27.50
C HIS A 126 6.46 -12.26 -26.15
N ILE A 127 7.08 -11.20 -25.63
CA ILE A 127 6.67 -10.53 -24.39
C ILE A 127 5.97 -9.22 -24.73
N SER A 128 4.85 -8.94 -24.07
CA SER A 128 4.18 -7.64 -24.18
C SER A 128 3.69 -7.14 -22.83
N VAL A 129 3.73 -5.82 -22.65
CA VAL A 129 3.25 -5.15 -21.44
C VAL A 129 2.15 -4.17 -21.83
N GLN A 130 1.04 -4.21 -21.09
CA GLN A 130 -0.10 -3.32 -21.28
C GLN A 130 -0.50 -2.72 -19.94
N PHE A 131 -1.03 -1.51 -19.94
CA PHE A 131 -1.63 -0.91 -18.76
C PHE A 131 -2.84 -0.08 -19.14
N ARG A 132 -3.82 -0.01 -18.22
CA ARG A 132 -5.08 0.74 -18.37
C ARG A 132 -5.42 1.36 -17.02
N GLY A 133 -6.26 2.41 -17.03
CA GLY A 133 -6.89 2.86 -15.79
C GLY A 133 -7.73 1.74 -15.19
N GLY A 134 -7.73 1.64 -13.86
CA GLY A 134 -8.51 0.66 -13.11
C GLY A 134 -10.01 1.02 -13.06
N PRO A 135 -10.83 0.18 -12.42
CA PRO A 135 -12.26 0.38 -12.32
C PRO A 135 -12.62 1.62 -11.49
N GLN A 136 -11.80 2.00 -10.51
CA GLN A 136 -12.00 3.20 -9.70
C GLN A 136 -10.99 4.31 -10.03
N ARG A 137 -11.30 5.50 -9.52
CA ARG A 137 -10.44 6.67 -9.70
C ARG A 137 -9.09 6.43 -9.04
N PHE A 138 -8.01 6.76 -9.75
CA PHE A 138 -6.62 6.62 -9.29
C PHE A 138 -6.12 5.18 -9.16
N GLU A 139 -6.89 4.22 -9.67
CA GLU A 139 -6.41 2.86 -9.88
C GLU A 139 -5.80 2.74 -11.29
N VAL A 140 -4.78 1.89 -11.40
CA VAL A 140 -4.14 1.50 -12.65
C VAL A 140 -3.86 0.01 -12.59
N THR A 141 -4.19 -0.69 -13.67
CA THR A 141 -3.93 -2.12 -13.81
C THR A 141 -2.92 -2.34 -14.92
N GLY A 142 -1.89 -3.13 -14.63
CA GLY A 142 -0.84 -3.52 -15.57
C GLY A 142 -0.83 -5.03 -15.79
N TRP A 143 -0.61 -5.42 -17.04
CA TRP A 143 -0.52 -6.81 -17.46
C TRP A 143 0.78 -7.07 -18.19
N LEU A 144 1.43 -8.18 -17.83
CA LEU A 144 2.57 -8.75 -18.55
C LEU A 144 2.13 -10.05 -19.21
N GLN A 145 2.15 -10.10 -20.53
CA GLN A 145 1.83 -11.28 -21.31
C GLN A 145 3.10 -11.88 -21.91
N ILE A 146 3.27 -13.19 -21.76
CA ILE A 146 4.33 -13.98 -22.36
C ILE A 146 3.65 -15.02 -23.25
N GLN A 147 3.87 -14.92 -24.56
CA GLN A 147 3.29 -15.82 -25.55
C GLN A 147 4.19 -17.03 -25.77
N ALA A 148 3.58 -18.21 -25.95
CA ALA A 148 4.27 -19.45 -26.22
C ALA A 148 5.50 -19.69 -25.30
N VAL A 149 5.22 -19.70 -23.98
CA VAL A 149 6.21 -19.73 -22.91
C VAL A 149 7.25 -20.84 -23.11
N ARG A 150 8.52 -20.50 -22.88
CA ARG A 150 9.69 -21.38 -23.04
C ARG A 150 10.34 -21.68 -21.68
N PRO A 151 11.10 -22.77 -21.53
CA PRO A 151 11.87 -23.02 -20.31
C PRO A 151 12.82 -21.88 -19.92
N SER A 152 13.28 -21.07 -20.88
CA SER A 152 14.10 -19.87 -20.63
C SER A 152 13.32 -18.73 -19.98
N ASP A 153 11.99 -18.71 -20.09
CA ASP A 153 11.13 -17.68 -19.53
C ASP A 153 10.85 -17.93 -18.05
N GLU A 154 11.12 -19.13 -17.54
CA GLU A 154 11.07 -19.47 -16.11
C GLU A 154 11.86 -18.44 -15.27
N GLY A 155 11.30 -18.08 -14.13
CA GLY A 155 11.89 -17.12 -13.20
C GLY A 155 10.85 -16.31 -12.44
N THR A 156 11.34 -15.35 -11.64
CA THR A 156 10.49 -14.45 -10.87
C THR A 156 10.34 -13.12 -11.59
N TYR A 157 9.11 -12.66 -11.73
CA TYR A 157 8.72 -11.40 -12.35
C TYR A 157 8.27 -10.43 -11.27
N ARG A 158 8.60 -9.15 -11.39
CA ARG A 158 8.19 -8.10 -10.45
C ARG A 158 7.40 -7.01 -11.16
N CYS A 159 6.23 -6.71 -10.62
CA CYS A 159 5.49 -5.50 -10.93
C CYS A 159 6.06 -4.37 -10.06
N LEU A 160 6.59 -3.32 -10.69
CA LEU A 160 7.08 -2.12 -10.02
C LEU A 160 6.14 -0.95 -10.34
N ALA A 161 5.57 -0.35 -9.31
CA ALA A 161 4.73 0.83 -9.47
C ALA A 161 5.35 2.06 -8.83
N ARG A 162 5.39 3.18 -9.56
CA ARG A 162 6.09 4.39 -9.14
C ARG A 162 5.25 5.65 -9.38
N ASN A 163 5.24 6.54 -8.41
CA ASN A 163 4.75 7.91 -8.60
C ASN A 163 5.72 8.92 -7.95
N ALA A 164 5.35 10.20 -7.93
CA ALA A 164 6.18 11.27 -7.38
C ALA A 164 6.41 11.16 -5.85
N LEU A 165 5.63 10.34 -5.15
CA LEU A 165 5.64 10.21 -3.69
C LEU A 165 6.30 8.91 -3.21
N GLY A 166 6.53 7.95 -4.11
CA GLY A 166 7.19 6.71 -3.75
C GLY A 166 7.11 5.63 -4.83
N GLN A 167 7.51 4.43 -4.42
CA GLN A 167 7.46 3.23 -5.25
C GLN A 167 7.12 2.02 -4.39
N VAL A 168 6.52 1.01 -5.02
CA VAL A 168 6.18 -0.29 -4.42
C VAL A 168 6.40 -1.38 -5.46
N GLU A 169 6.69 -2.61 -5.02
CA GLU A 169 6.85 -3.75 -5.91
C GLU A 169 6.17 -5.01 -5.35
N ALA A 170 5.73 -5.89 -6.26
CA ALA A 170 5.23 -7.22 -5.92
C ALA A 170 5.83 -8.28 -6.88
N PRO A 171 6.39 -9.37 -6.33
CA PRO A 171 6.91 -10.49 -7.11
C PRO A 171 5.84 -11.53 -7.44
N ALA A 172 6.05 -12.29 -8.52
CA ALA A 172 5.35 -13.52 -8.87
C ALA A 172 6.28 -14.46 -9.66
N SER A 173 6.16 -15.76 -9.43
CA SER A 173 7.02 -16.78 -10.05
C SER A 173 6.33 -17.45 -11.23
N LEU A 174 7.07 -17.68 -12.31
CA LEU A 174 6.68 -18.51 -13.45
C LEU A 174 7.43 -19.83 -13.40
N THR A 175 6.72 -20.95 -13.33
CA THR A 175 7.29 -22.30 -13.49
C THR A 175 6.89 -22.88 -14.84
N VAL A 176 7.84 -23.40 -15.61
CA VAL A 176 7.56 -23.91 -16.97
C VAL A 176 7.84 -25.40 -17.05
N LEU A 177 6.78 -26.18 -17.24
CA LEU A 177 6.89 -27.63 -17.39
C LEU A 177 7.01 -28.00 -18.87
N THR A 178 7.88 -28.96 -19.18
CA THR A 178 7.84 -29.64 -20.48
C THR A 178 6.83 -30.79 -20.42
N PRO A 179 6.30 -31.25 -21.57
CA PRO A 179 5.40 -32.40 -21.60
C PRO A 179 5.99 -33.65 -20.91
N ASP A 180 7.31 -33.85 -21.02
CA ASP A 180 8.01 -34.97 -20.38
C ASP A 180 8.00 -34.86 -18.84
N GLN A 181 8.15 -33.64 -18.30
CA GLN A 181 8.08 -33.40 -16.86
C GLN A 181 6.68 -33.71 -16.33
N LEU A 182 5.63 -33.31 -17.05
CA LEU A 182 4.25 -33.62 -16.69
C LEU A 182 4.04 -35.14 -16.56
N ASN A 183 4.55 -35.91 -17.52
CA ASN A 183 4.45 -37.37 -17.54
C ASN A 183 5.22 -38.03 -16.38
N SER A 184 6.33 -37.42 -15.94
CA SER A 184 7.15 -37.94 -14.83
C SER A 184 6.58 -37.65 -13.44
N THR A 185 5.77 -36.58 -13.30
CA THR A 185 5.19 -36.19 -12.01
C THR A 185 4.02 -37.07 -11.54
N GLY A 186 3.56 -38.02 -12.35
CA GLY A 186 2.45 -38.92 -11.99
C GLY A 186 1.12 -38.20 -11.76
N ILE A 187 1.02 -36.92 -12.14
CA ILE A 187 -0.21 -36.15 -12.12
C ILE A 187 -0.98 -36.54 -13.39
N PRO A 188 -2.12 -37.27 -13.30
CA PRO A 188 -2.94 -37.50 -14.48
C PRO A 188 -3.32 -36.15 -15.06
N GLN A 189 -3.14 -35.99 -16.37
CA GLN A 189 -3.39 -34.74 -17.10
C GLN A 189 -4.73 -34.15 -16.66
N LEU A 190 -4.69 -33.12 -15.83
CA LEU A 190 -5.86 -32.37 -15.41
C LEU A 190 -6.20 -31.44 -16.58
N SER A 191 -6.71 -32.03 -17.66
CA SER A 191 -7.31 -31.27 -18.75
C SER A 191 -8.45 -30.44 -18.14
N SER A 192 -8.22 -29.12 -18.08
CA SER A 192 -9.16 -28.07 -17.73
C SER A 192 -9.57 -27.99 -16.25
N LEU A 193 -8.77 -27.30 -15.42
CA LEU A 193 -9.36 -26.41 -14.42
C LEU A 193 -9.90 -25.16 -15.15
N HIS A 194 -10.94 -25.37 -15.95
CA HIS A 194 -11.86 -24.29 -16.26
C HIS A 194 -12.74 -24.18 -15.02
N LEU A 195 -12.39 -23.27 -14.12
CA LEU A 195 -13.36 -22.76 -13.13
C LEU A 195 -14.41 -21.98 -13.94
N ALA A 196 -15.30 -22.69 -14.60
CA ALA A 196 -16.61 -22.15 -14.90
C ALA A 196 -17.23 -21.80 -13.54
N PRO A 197 -17.80 -20.60 -13.36
CA PRO A 197 -18.70 -20.36 -12.24
C PRO A 197 -19.76 -21.46 -12.27
N GLU A 198 -20.02 -22.08 -11.12
CA GLU A 198 -21.18 -22.96 -10.95
C GLU A 198 -22.43 -22.16 -11.37
N GLU A 199 -22.98 -22.47 -12.54
CA GLU A 199 -24.35 -22.10 -12.88
C GLU A 199 -25.25 -22.90 -11.93
N GLU A 200 -25.59 -22.26 -10.81
CA GLU A 200 -26.71 -22.63 -9.96
C GLU A 200 -27.95 -22.76 -10.85
N ALA A 201 -28.34 -24.01 -11.09
CA ALA A 201 -29.55 -24.38 -11.79
C ALA A 201 -30.78 -23.95 -10.98
N GLY A 202 -31.26 -22.74 -11.24
CA GLY A 202 -32.60 -22.29 -10.88
C GLY A 202 -33.60 -22.73 -11.94
N SER A 203 -34.14 -23.94 -11.79
CA SER A 203 -35.34 -24.39 -12.49
C SER A 203 -36.56 -23.66 -11.92
N GLU A 204 -37.21 -22.79 -12.71
CA GLU A 204 -38.64 -22.54 -12.55
C GLU A 204 -39.32 -22.64 -13.92
N GLU A 205 -40.29 -23.55 -13.96
CA GLU A 205 -41.15 -23.89 -15.08
C GLU A 205 -41.94 -22.68 -15.57
N GLY A 206 -42.26 -22.66 -16.87
CA GLY A 206 -43.05 -21.63 -17.49
C GLY A 206 -44.50 -21.58 -16.98
N GLU A 207 -45.05 -20.37 -16.95
CA GLU A 207 -46.49 -20.16 -17.09
C GLU A 207 -46.76 -19.06 -18.12
N ASP A 208 -47.54 -19.45 -19.11
CA ASP A 208 -48.09 -18.63 -20.17
C ASP A 208 -49.02 -17.54 -19.61
N TYR A 209 -48.79 -16.26 -19.95
CA TYR A 209 -49.83 -15.23 -19.85
C TYR A 209 -49.72 -14.20 -20.99
N TYR A 210 -50.65 -14.36 -21.94
CA TYR A 210 -51.26 -13.43 -22.92
C TYR A 210 -50.43 -12.31 -23.57
#